data_AF-A0A1G2ZCV3-F1
#
_entry.id   AF-A0A1G2ZCV3-F1
#
_cell.length_a   1.000
_cell.length_b   1.000
_cell.length_c   1.000
_cell.angle_alpha   90.00
_cell.angle_beta   90.00
_cell.angle_gamma   90.00
#
_symmetry.space_group_name_H-M   'P 1'
#
loop_
_entity.id
_entity.type
_entity.pdbx_description
1 polymer ?
#
loop_
_entity_poly.entity_id
_entity_poly.type
_entity_poly.pdbx_seq_one_letter_code
_entity_poly.pdbx_strand_id
1 'polypeptide(L)'
;MDRCGSIINEIMNNYPAWTQETVPDPQNAPLICLENGMKLNFSTTKYDFSLEQPFGDEADLTQSDIEKFIDQADSISSLINERLDLKIFTRIGFRIWYIFRAETLAAAENWIKQLLGTVPFDDQITKALNNGIVEARNYAVVIASSDRKFRISINGVESYAKLDIRGNILDVRTSKLHKDQDKYLLKQLKEKKRVAKNPHFASMIDIDSFVETPNSVEAKDFIGESLRQVEEALPKAFKNIT
;
A
#
# COMPACT_ATOMS: atom_id res chain seq x y z
N MET A 1 27.21 -5.44 -9.03
CA MET A 1 25.84 -4.89 -9.03
C MET A 1 25.09 -5.62 -7.93
N ASP A 2 24.39 -4.89 -7.05
CA ASP A 2 23.60 -5.50 -5.98
C ASP A 2 22.56 -6.48 -6.57
N ARG A 3 22.36 -7.65 -5.95
CA ARG A 3 21.43 -8.69 -6.43
C ARG A 3 20.02 -8.10 -6.55
N CYS A 4 19.57 -7.32 -5.57
CA CYS A 4 18.28 -6.63 -5.60
C CYS A 4 18.16 -5.68 -6.81
N GLY A 5 19.24 -4.94 -7.13
CA GLY A 5 19.26 -4.06 -8.31
C GLY A 5 19.16 -4.83 -9.63
N SER A 6 19.79 -6.00 -9.75
CA SER A 6 19.66 -6.84 -10.95
C SER A 6 18.24 -7.36 -11.14
N ILE A 7 17.57 -7.75 -10.04
CA ILE A 7 16.19 -8.24 -10.04
C ILE A 7 15.23 -7.12 -10.40
N ILE A 8 15.42 -5.90 -9.86
CA ILE A 8 14.64 -4.72 -10.24
C ILE A 8 14.70 -4.51 -11.76
N ASN A 9 15.90 -4.52 -12.34
CA ASN A 9 16.06 -4.30 -13.78
C ASN A 9 15.35 -5.40 -14.59
N GLU A 10 15.42 -6.64 -14.14
CA GLU A 10 14.73 -7.76 -14.79
C GLU A 10 13.20 -7.64 -14.70
N ILE A 11 12.67 -7.29 -13.53
CA ILE A 11 11.24 -7.00 -13.34
C ILE A 11 10.81 -5.86 -14.27
N MET A 12 11.54 -4.76 -14.33
CA MET A 12 11.21 -3.61 -15.18
C MET A 12 11.31 -3.92 -16.67
N ASN A 13 12.18 -4.85 -17.08
CA ASN A 13 12.30 -5.31 -18.46
C ASN A 13 11.14 -6.24 -18.86
N ASN A 14 10.78 -7.17 -17.97
CA ASN A 14 9.70 -8.14 -18.21
C ASN A 14 8.30 -7.52 -18.04
N TYR A 15 8.19 -6.54 -17.15
CA TYR A 15 6.95 -5.84 -16.80
C TYR A 15 7.16 -4.31 -16.86
N PRO A 16 7.11 -3.70 -18.06
CA PRO A 16 7.46 -2.29 -18.27
C PRO A 16 6.60 -1.26 -17.52
N ALA A 17 5.46 -1.67 -16.96
CA ALA A 17 4.63 -0.83 -16.11
C ALA A 17 5.24 -0.59 -14.72
N TRP A 18 6.17 -1.45 -14.28
CA TRP A 18 6.84 -1.31 -13.00
C TRP A 18 8.00 -0.31 -13.07
N THR A 19 8.13 0.49 -12.03
CA THR A 19 9.21 1.46 -11.87
C THR A 19 9.70 1.47 -10.44
N GLN A 20 10.96 1.84 -10.26
CA GLN A 20 11.56 2.04 -8.96
C GLN A 20 10.99 3.31 -8.29
N GLU A 21 10.60 3.20 -7.01
CA GLU A 21 10.06 4.31 -6.22
C GLU A 21 11.18 5.11 -5.54
N THR A 22 12.14 4.43 -4.90
CA THR A 22 13.33 5.03 -4.26
C THR A 22 14.59 4.26 -4.59
N VAL A 23 15.77 4.79 -4.26
CA VAL A 23 17.04 4.04 -4.45
C VAL A 23 16.98 2.74 -3.64
N PRO A 24 17.17 1.56 -4.26
CA PRO A 24 17.11 0.29 -3.56
C PRO A 24 18.37 0.06 -2.73
N ASP A 25 18.19 -0.68 -1.65
CA ASP A 25 19.27 -1.24 -0.84
C ASP A 25 18.94 -2.72 -0.52
N PRO A 26 19.88 -3.48 0.08
CA PRO A 26 19.67 -4.89 0.38
C PRO A 26 18.49 -5.19 1.32
N GLN A 27 18.04 -4.19 2.10
CA GLN A 27 16.91 -4.30 3.04
C GLN A 27 15.59 -3.82 2.43
N ASN A 28 15.64 -3.01 1.37
CA ASN A 28 14.49 -2.32 0.82
C ASN A 28 14.64 -2.07 -0.68
N ALA A 29 13.87 -2.81 -1.50
CA ALA A 29 13.82 -2.68 -2.95
C ALA A 29 12.39 -2.32 -3.42
N PRO A 30 11.95 -1.07 -3.25
CA PRO A 30 10.57 -0.67 -3.53
C PRO A 30 10.33 -0.40 -5.01
N LEU A 31 9.30 -1.04 -5.53
CA LEU A 31 8.78 -0.93 -6.88
C LEU A 31 7.29 -0.53 -6.84
N ILE A 32 6.87 0.21 -7.86
CA ILE A 32 5.48 0.59 -8.08
C ILE A 32 5.07 0.29 -9.53
N CYS A 33 3.91 -0.34 -9.70
CA CYS A 33 3.27 -0.53 -10.98
C CYS A 33 2.46 0.72 -11.34
N LEU A 34 2.86 1.42 -12.40
CA LEU A 34 2.21 2.65 -12.84
C LEU A 34 0.85 2.41 -13.52
N GLU A 35 0.52 1.17 -13.85
CA GLU A 35 -0.77 0.84 -14.48
C GLU A 35 -1.91 0.82 -13.46
N ASN A 36 -1.66 0.24 -12.29
CA ASN A 36 -2.68 -0.09 -11.31
C ASN A 36 -2.32 0.32 -9.87
N GLY A 37 -1.19 1.02 -9.68
CA GLY A 37 -0.78 1.55 -8.37
C GLY A 37 -0.23 0.52 -7.39
N MET A 38 -0.11 -0.75 -7.79
CA MET A 38 0.44 -1.81 -6.95
C MET A 38 1.86 -1.49 -6.51
N LYS A 39 2.17 -1.82 -5.26
CA LYS A 39 3.52 -1.67 -4.72
C LYS A 39 4.07 -3.03 -4.36
N LEU A 40 5.36 -3.16 -4.59
CA LEU A 40 6.14 -4.31 -4.17
C LEU A 40 7.35 -3.77 -3.43
N ASN A 41 7.62 -4.32 -2.26
CA ASN A 41 8.89 -4.12 -1.61
C ASN A 41 9.51 -5.48 -1.32
N PHE A 42 10.78 -5.66 -1.63
CA PHE A 42 11.46 -6.91 -1.34
C PHE A 42 12.87 -6.68 -0.80
N SER A 43 13.43 -7.72 -0.20
CA SER A 43 14.79 -7.77 0.30
C SER A 43 15.32 -9.19 0.15
N THR A 44 16.52 -9.45 0.68
CA THR A 44 17.07 -10.80 0.76
C THR A 44 16.35 -11.72 1.77
N THR A 45 15.31 -11.25 2.47
CA THR A 45 14.64 -12.03 3.53
C THR A 45 13.11 -11.94 3.51
N LYS A 46 12.54 -10.99 2.76
CA LYS A 46 11.09 -10.76 2.70
C LYS A 46 10.67 -10.20 1.36
N TYR A 47 9.39 -10.32 1.08
CA TYR A 47 8.69 -9.43 0.15
C TYR A 47 7.29 -9.11 0.66
N ASP A 48 6.83 -7.93 0.26
CA ASP A 48 5.60 -7.29 0.68
C ASP A 48 4.89 -6.76 -0.57
N PHE A 49 3.71 -7.30 -0.85
CA PHE A 49 2.83 -6.75 -1.87
C PHE A 49 1.83 -5.80 -1.21
N SER A 50 1.61 -4.65 -1.82
CA SER A 50 0.58 -3.71 -1.36
C SER A 50 -0.36 -3.33 -2.50
N LEU A 51 -1.65 -3.38 -2.21
CA LEU A 51 -2.72 -2.98 -3.11
C LEU A 51 -3.45 -1.79 -2.49
N GLU A 52 -3.49 -0.68 -3.22
CA GLU A 52 -4.24 0.52 -2.84
C GLU A 52 -5.58 0.45 -3.58
N GLN A 53 -6.70 0.41 -2.85
CA GLN A 53 -8.01 0.51 -3.50
C GLN A 53 -8.19 1.94 -4.05
N PRO A 54 -8.63 2.09 -5.32
CA PRO A 54 -8.89 3.40 -5.90
C PRO A 54 -10.02 4.11 -5.15
N PHE A 55 -9.95 5.44 -5.11
CA PHE A 55 -10.90 6.29 -4.39
C PHE A 55 -11.74 7.13 -5.37
N GLY A 56 -13.01 7.39 -5.01
CA GLY A 56 -13.86 8.40 -5.64
C GLY A 56 -14.74 7.88 -6.78
N ASP A 57 -14.81 8.62 -7.89
CA ASP A 57 -15.60 8.27 -9.09
C ASP A 57 -14.98 7.14 -9.93
N GLU A 58 -13.86 6.57 -9.49
CA GLU A 58 -13.28 5.38 -10.12
C GLU A 58 -14.04 4.15 -9.64
N ALA A 59 -14.29 3.21 -10.56
CA ALA A 59 -14.89 1.94 -10.18
C ALA A 59 -14.02 1.24 -9.12
N ASP A 60 -14.67 0.62 -8.15
CA ASP A 60 -14.03 -0.34 -7.24
C ASP A 60 -13.17 -1.33 -8.05
N LEU A 61 -12.09 -1.84 -7.43
CA LEU A 61 -11.29 -2.88 -8.08
C LEU A 61 -12.19 -4.00 -8.54
N THR A 62 -12.20 -4.25 -9.85
CA THR A 62 -12.98 -5.36 -10.39
C THR A 62 -12.30 -6.66 -10.03
N GLN A 63 -13.06 -7.76 -10.05
CA GLN A 63 -12.48 -9.10 -9.90
C GLN A 63 -11.34 -9.34 -10.91
N SER A 64 -11.46 -8.80 -12.13
CA SER A 64 -10.40 -8.89 -13.14
C SER A 64 -9.13 -8.12 -12.73
N ASP A 65 -9.26 -6.99 -12.05
CA ASP A 65 -8.11 -6.23 -11.55
C ASP A 65 -7.40 -6.98 -10.42
N ILE A 66 -8.19 -7.63 -9.55
CA ILE A 66 -7.69 -8.50 -8.47
C ILE A 66 -6.97 -9.73 -9.05
N GLU A 67 -7.53 -10.38 -10.07
CA GLU A 67 -6.89 -11.54 -10.71
C GLU A 67 -5.58 -11.14 -11.39
N LYS A 68 -5.56 -10.01 -12.11
CA LYS A 68 -4.33 -9.46 -12.69
C LYS A 68 -3.29 -9.15 -11.62
N PHE A 69 -3.71 -8.61 -10.48
CA PHE A 69 -2.80 -8.36 -9.35
C PHE A 69 -2.14 -9.66 -8.88
N ILE A 70 -2.96 -10.67 -8.62
CA ILE A 70 -2.52 -11.96 -8.10
C ILE A 70 -1.54 -12.60 -9.09
N ASP A 71 -1.86 -12.62 -10.38
CA ASP A 71 -0.99 -13.19 -11.41
C ASP A 71 0.33 -12.41 -11.58
N GLN A 72 0.29 -11.08 -11.46
CA GLN A 72 1.50 -10.24 -11.47
C GLN A 72 2.36 -10.50 -10.23
N ALA A 73 1.75 -10.57 -9.05
CA ALA A 73 2.44 -10.84 -7.80
C ALA A 73 3.13 -12.21 -7.83
N ASP A 74 2.44 -13.23 -8.32
CA ASP A 74 2.93 -14.60 -8.48
C ASP A 74 4.14 -14.68 -9.42
N SER A 75 4.03 -14.03 -10.58
CA SER A 75 5.10 -14.03 -11.58
C SER A 75 6.35 -13.30 -11.08
N ILE A 76 6.16 -12.20 -10.34
CA ILE A 76 7.28 -11.43 -9.77
C ILE A 76 7.88 -12.15 -8.55
N SER A 77 7.08 -12.73 -7.67
CA SER A 77 7.60 -13.51 -6.54
C SER A 77 8.40 -14.72 -7.02
N SER A 78 7.93 -15.41 -8.06
CA SER A 78 8.65 -16.53 -8.66
C SER A 78 10.04 -16.12 -9.14
N LEU A 79 10.13 -14.97 -9.84
CA LEU A 79 11.40 -14.42 -10.28
C LEU A 79 12.32 -14.05 -9.11
N ILE A 80 11.79 -13.40 -8.07
CA ILE A 80 12.54 -13.04 -6.87
C ILE A 80 13.09 -14.30 -6.18
N ASN A 81 12.25 -15.33 -6.02
CA ASN A 81 12.60 -16.57 -5.37
C ASN A 81 13.70 -17.32 -6.13
N GLU A 82 13.59 -17.41 -7.45
CA GLU A 82 14.60 -18.01 -8.33
C GLU A 82 15.95 -17.27 -8.21
N ARG A 83 15.93 -15.94 -8.25
CA ARG A 83 17.16 -15.13 -8.30
C ARG A 83 17.87 -15.00 -6.96
N LEU A 84 17.12 -14.98 -5.86
CA LEU A 84 17.70 -14.83 -4.53
C LEU A 84 18.00 -16.17 -3.84
N ASP A 85 17.60 -17.30 -4.43
CA ASP A 85 17.67 -18.64 -3.80
C ASP A 85 17.11 -18.60 -2.37
N LEU A 86 15.96 -17.97 -2.21
CA LEU A 86 15.33 -17.74 -0.90
C LEU A 86 14.79 -19.05 -0.36
N LYS A 87 15.63 -19.76 0.39
CA LYS A 87 15.23 -20.98 1.11
C LYS A 87 14.56 -20.69 2.46
N ILE A 88 14.76 -19.48 2.99
CA ILE A 88 14.25 -19.09 4.31
C ILE A 88 13.67 -17.68 4.20
N PHE A 89 12.34 -17.59 4.26
CA PHE A 89 11.63 -16.33 4.41
C PHE A 89 11.49 -15.99 5.89
N THR A 90 11.76 -14.74 6.24
CA THR A 90 11.39 -14.26 7.59
C THR A 90 9.95 -13.79 7.63
N ARG A 91 9.44 -13.26 6.50
CA ARG A 91 8.05 -12.81 6.37
C ARG A 91 7.59 -12.77 4.91
N ILE A 92 6.35 -13.18 4.69
CA ILE A 92 5.57 -12.89 3.47
C ILE A 92 4.37 -12.05 3.90
N GLY A 93 4.16 -10.92 3.23
CA GLY A 93 3.12 -9.95 3.57
C GLY A 93 2.29 -9.51 2.37
N PHE A 94 1.00 -9.28 2.61
CA PHE A 94 0.06 -8.68 1.69
C PHE A 94 -0.70 -7.58 2.43
N ARG A 95 -0.63 -6.36 1.90
CA ARG A 95 -1.21 -5.17 2.51
C ARG A 95 -2.27 -4.57 1.60
N ILE A 96 -3.43 -4.25 2.14
CA ILE A 96 -4.50 -3.54 1.44
C ILE A 96 -4.89 -2.28 2.21
N TRP A 97 -5.07 -1.19 1.47
CA TRP A 97 -5.53 0.09 2.02
C TRP A 97 -6.90 0.44 1.50
N TYR A 98 -7.81 0.75 2.41
CA TYR A 98 -9.08 1.40 2.13
C TYR A 98 -9.00 2.85 2.60
N ILE A 99 -9.31 3.79 1.71
CA ILE A 99 -9.19 5.23 1.96
C ILE A 99 -10.57 5.86 1.81
N PHE A 100 -11.06 6.50 2.87
CA PHE A 100 -12.36 7.16 2.92
C PHE A 100 -12.15 8.66 3.06
N ARG A 101 -12.42 9.43 2.00
CA ARG A 101 -12.21 10.89 2.00
C ARG A 101 -12.99 11.59 3.11
N ALA A 102 -12.33 12.58 3.70
CA ALA A 102 -12.91 13.55 4.61
C ALA A 102 -12.59 14.97 4.13
N GLU A 103 -13.37 15.94 4.60
CA GLU A 103 -13.13 17.36 4.33
C GLU A 103 -12.01 17.93 5.20
N THR A 104 -11.82 17.37 6.40
CA THR A 104 -10.84 17.78 7.40
C THR A 104 -10.33 16.56 8.16
N LEU A 105 -9.16 16.68 8.80
CA LEU A 105 -8.65 15.64 9.70
C LEU A 105 -9.63 15.36 10.85
N ALA A 106 -10.25 16.41 11.41
CA ALA A 106 -11.25 16.26 12.47
C ALA A 106 -12.47 15.43 12.04
N ALA A 107 -12.93 15.60 10.79
CA ALA A 107 -14.02 14.79 10.23
C ALA A 107 -13.60 13.32 10.05
N ALA A 108 -12.39 13.06 9.58
CA ALA A 108 -11.84 11.70 9.47
C ALA A 108 -11.76 11.00 10.84
N GLU A 109 -11.23 11.68 11.85
CA GLU A 109 -11.12 11.17 13.22
C GLU A 109 -12.50 10.96 13.87
N ASN A 110 -13.46 11.84 13.59
CA ASN A 110 -14.82 11.67 14.09
C ASN A 110 -15.52 10.46 13.45
N TRP A 111 -15.32 10.21 12.15
CA TRP A 111 -15.84 9.01 11.50
C TRP A 111 -15.26 7.73 12.11
N ILE A 112 -13.95 7.69 12.38
CA ILE A 112 -13.29 6.56 13.04
C ILE A 112 -13.87 6.33 14.45
N LYS A 113 -14.05 7.42 15.21
CA LYS A 113 -14.67 7.37 16.54
C LYS A 113 -16.08 6.78 16.49
N GLN A 114 -16.86 7.10 15.47
CA GLN A 114 -18.19 6.52 15.28
C GLN A 114 -18.10 5.04 14.91
N LEU A 115 -17.20 4.69 13.98
CA LEU A 115 -17.00 3.32 13.51
C LEU A 115 -16.59 2.35 14.61
N LEU A 116 -15.70 2.76 15.52
CA LEU A 116 -15.16 1.86 16.55
C LEU A 116 -15.97 1.83 17.84
N GLY A 117 -17.05 2.61 17.90
CA GLY A 117 -17.69 2.94 19.17
C GLY A 117 -16.72 3.66 20.12
N THR A 118 -17.19 4.00 21.32
CA THR A 118 -16.32 4.56 22.35
C THR A 118 -15.36 3.49 22.86
N VAL A 119 -14.26 3.25 22.15
CA VAL A 119 -13.05 2.71 22.79
C VAL A 119 -12.65 3.78 23.82
N PRO A 120 -12.74 3.50 25.12
CA PRO A 120 -12.51 4.53 26.13
C PRO A 120 -11.06 4.99 26.02
N PHE A 121 -10.90 6.27 25.68
CA PHE A 121 -9.65 6.97 25.85
C PHE A 121 -9.66 7.57 27.26
N ASP A 122 -8.66 7.24 28.07
CA ASP A 122 -8.59 7.73 29.44
C ASP A 122 -8.05 9.17 29.48
N ASP A 123 -8.94 10.14 29.72
CA ASP A 123 -8.60 11.55 29.90
C ASP A 123 -7.64 11.79 31.08
N GLN A 124 -7.40 10.81 31.95
CA GLN A 124 -6.34 10.90 32.96
C GLN A 124 -4.94 10.92 32.34
N ILE A 125 -4.74 10.28 31.17
CA ILE A 125 -3.45 10.26 30.49
C ILE A 125 -3.07 11.67 30.01
N THR A 126 -4.00 12.39 29.40
CA THR A 126 -3.75 13.78 28.94
C THR A 126 -3.52 14.73 30.12
N LYS A 127 -4.29 14.58 31.20
CA LYS A 127 -4.08 15.34 32.45
C LYS A 127 -2.70 15.06 33.06
N ALA A 128 -2.29 13.80 33.11
CA ALA A 128 -0.97 13.41 33.61
C ALA A 128 0.17 13.95 32.73
N LEU A 129 -0.06 14.13 31.43
CA LEU A 129 0.87 14.71 30.47
C LEU A 129 0.70 16.23 30.34
N ASN A 130 0.68 16.94 31.48
CA ASN A 130 0.59 18.40 31.55
C ASN A 130 -0.63 19.02 30.85
N ASN A 131 -1.79 18.35 30.96
CA ASN A 131 -3.02 18.74 30.24
C ASN A 131 -2.81 18.82 28.72
N GLY A 132 -2.07 17.86 28.16
CA GLY A 132 -1.83 17.76 26.72
C GLY A 132 -3.13 17.60 25.91
N ILE A 133 -3.05 17.95 24.63
CA ILE A 133 -4.16 17.81 23.67
C ILE A 133 -3.88 16.57 22.80
N VAL A 134 -4.91 15.76 22.55
CA VAL A 134 -4.80 14.62 21.62
C VAL A 134 -4.81 15.16 20.20
N GLU A 135 -3.70 15.03 19.49
CA GLU A 135 -3.57 15.48 18.08
C GLU A 135 -4.04 14.42 17.08
N ALA A 136 -3.93 13.13 17.42
CA ALA A 136 -4.34 12.02 16.54
C ALA A 136 -4.69 10.76 17.35
N ARG A 137 -5.55 9.90 16.78
CA ARG A 137 -5.80 8.55 17.31
C ARG A 137 -5.47 7.50 16.25
N ASN A 138 -4.63 6.53 16.61
CA ASN A 138 -4.39 5.36 15.80
C ASN A 138 -4.89 4.13 16.55
N TYR A 139 -5.81 3.40 15.92
CA TYR A 139 -6.29 2.13 16.42
C TYR A 139 -5.59 1.03 15.65
N ALA A 140 -4.88 0.15 16.35
CA ALA A 140 -4.24 -1.00 15.73
C ALA A 140 -4.61 -2.26 16.51
N VAL A 141 -5.03 -3.30 15.78
CA VAL A 141 -5.25 -4.64 16.33
C VAL A 141 -4.40 -5.64 15.55
N VAL A 142 -3.73 -6.53 16.26
CA VAL A 142 -3.02 -7.68 15.68
C VAL A 142 -3.78 -8.93 16.06
N ILE A 143 -4.28 -9.64 15.06
CA ILE A 143 -5.02 -10.88 15.18
C ILE A 143 -4.10 -12.02 14.75
N ALA A 144 -3.74 -12.88 15.68
CA ALA A 144 -3.00 -14.11 15.39
C ALA A 144 -4.00 -15.25 15.18
N SER A 145 -4.16 -15.69 13.93
CA SER A 145 -4.94 -16.88 13.58
C SER A 145 -4.03 -18.09 13.43
N SER A 146 -4.60 -19.27 13.16
CA SER A 146 -3.84 -20.52 13.05
C SER A 146 -2.93 -20.58 11.82
N ASP A 147 -3.30 -19.92 10.72
CA ASP A 147 -2.58 -19.97 9.44
C ASP A 147 -1.84 -18.67 9.11
N ARG A 148 -2.35 -17.51 9.55
CA ARG A 148 -1.70 -16.20 9.33
C ARG A 148 -1.98 -15.17 10.42
N LYS A 149 -1.28 -14.05 10.38
CA LYS A 149 -1.55 -12.89 11.23
C LYS A 149 -2.17 -11.77 10.40
N PHE A 150 -3.01 -10.97 11.04
CA PHE A 150 -3.58 -9.76 10.47
C PHE A 150 -3.25 -8.59 11.39
N ARG A 151 -2.68 -7.52 10.86
CA ARG A 151 -2.66 -6.21 11.51
C ARG A 151 -3.68 -5.33 10.81
N ILE A 152 -4.69 -4.90 11.54
CA ILE A 152 -5.66 -3.91 11.06
C ILE A 152 -5.37 -2.61 11.80
N SER A 153 -5.05 -1.55 11.06
CA SER A 153 -4.85 -0.21 11.60
C SER A 153 -5.90 0.74 11.01
N ILE A 154 -6.47 1.58 11.85
CA ILE A 154 -7.47 2.57 11.48
C ILE A 154 -7.02 3.92 12.03
N ASN A 155 -6.83 4.89 11.14
CA ASN A 155 -6.31 6.21 11.50
C ASN A 155 -6.77 7.29 10.52
N GLY A 156 -6.89 8.53 11.00
CA GLY A 156 -6.95 9.69 10.12
C GLY A 156 -5.61 9.84 9.41
N VAL A 157 -5.65 10.22 8.13
CA VAL A 157 -4.49 10.54 7.32
C VAL A 157 -4.65 11.92 6.71
N GLU A 158 -3.52 12.62 6.63
CA GLU A 158 -3.37 13.86 5.89
C GLU A 158 -2.32 13.64 4.80
N SER A 159 -2.61 14.06 3.57
CA SER A 159 -1.64 13.98 2.48
C SER A 159 -0.57 15.05 2.64
N TYR A 160 0.70 14.69 2.46
CA TYR A 160 1.77 15.68 2.44
C TYR A 160 1.63 16.63 1.24
N ALA A 161 1.53 17.93 1.51
CA ALA A 161 1.64 18.95 0.47
C ALA A 161 3.07 18.97 -0.09
N LYS A 162 3.23 18.67 -1.39
CA LYS A 162 4.49 18.89 -2.10
C LYS A 162 4.51 20.31 -2.66
N LEU A 163 5.30 21.19 -2.03
CA LEU A 163 5.56 22.52 -2.57
C LEU A 163 6.60 22.43 -3.70
N ASP A 164 6.18 22.72 -4.93
CA ASP A 164 7.10 22.87 -6.06
C ASP A 164 7.81 24.24 -5.97
N ILE A 165 9.00 24.24 -5.37
CA ILE A 165 9.87 25.41 -5.31
C ILE A 165 10.83 25.31 -6.50
N ARG A 166 10.44 25.93 -7.65
CA ARG A 166 11.25 26.36 -8.83
C ARG A 166 10.66 26.06 -10.22
N GLY A 167 9.34 25.91 -10.36
CA GLY A 167 8.54 26.55 -11.44
C GLY A 167 8.95 26.45 -12.92
N ASN A 168 9.79 25.52 -13.37
CA ASN A 168 10.14 25.40 -14.78
C ASN A 168 9.27 24.33 -15.47
N ILE A 169 8.05 24.72 -15.82
CA ILE A 169 7.21 23.96 -16.76
C ILE A 169 7.71 24.28 -18.17
N LEU A 170 8.41 23.33 -18.78
CA LEU A 170 8.91 23.46 -20.15
C LEU A 170 7.86 22.84 -21.09
N ASP A 171 7.12 23.68 -21.81
CA ASP A 171 6.13 23.24 -22.81
C ASP A 171 6.84 22.67 -24.06
N VAL A 172 7.20 21.40 -24.00
CA VAL A 172 7.72 20.64 -25.14
C VAL A 172 6.57 19.89 -25.81
N ARG A 173 6.41 20.04 -27.13
CA ARG A 173 5.47 19.19 -27.89
C ARG A 173 5.85 17.72 -27.70
N THR A 174 4.91 16.89 -27.24
CA THR A 174 5.08 15.44 -27.02
C THR A 174 5.65 14.71 -28.22
N SER A 175 5.32 15.15 -29.44
CA SER A 175 5.85 14.59 -30.69
C SER A 175 7.36 14.79 -30.93
N LYS A 176 8.05 15.58 -30.09
CA LYS A 176 9.50 15.82 -30.17
C LYS A 176 10.28 15.26 -28.96
N LEU A 177 9.61 14.62 -28.00
CA LEU A 177 10.29 14.02 -26.86
C LEU A 177 11.03 12.76 -27.28
N HIS A 178 12.25 12.58 -26.77
CA HIS A 178 12.93 11.29 -26.87
C HIS A 178 12.08 10.22 -26.18
N LYS A 179 12.13 8.95 -26.62
CA LYS A 179 11.31 7.86 -26.05
C LYS A 179 11.44 7.74 -24.52
N ASP A 180 12.62 8.04 -23.98
CA ASP A 180 12.87 8.02 -22.53
C ASP A 180 12.29 9.24 -21.81
N GLN A 181 12.19 10.38 -22.48
CA GLN A 181 11.53 11.58 -21.94
C GLN A 181 10.01 11.45 -21.95
N ASP A 182 9.45 10.75 -22.94
CA ASP A 182 8.01 10.44 -23.01
C ASP A 182 7.58 9.52 -21.85
N LYS A 183 8.40 8.49 -21.54
CA LYS A 183 8.22 7.66 -20.34
C LYS A 183 8.26 8.49 -19.05
N TYR A 184 9.20 9.43 -18.94
CA TYR A 184 9.31 10.31 -17.78
C TYR A 184 8.11 11.25 -17.65
N LEU A 185 7.62 11.82 -18.75
CA LEU A 185 6.41 12.65 -18.78
C LEU A 185 5.16 11.84 -18.39
N LEU A 186 5.00 10.63 -18.91
CA LEU A 186 3.91 9.73 -18.53
C LEU A 186 3.96 9.39 -17.04
N LYS A 187 5.15 9.15 -16.47
CA LYS A 187 5.34 8.95 -15.02
C LYS A 187 4.88 10.20 -14.24
N GLN A 188 5.32 11.39 -14.64
CA GLN A 188 4.88 12.64 -13.99
C GLN A 188 3.37 12.86 -14.10
N LEU A 189 2.76 12.60 -15.27
CA LEU A 189 1.32 12.77 -15.47
C LEU A 189 0.51 11.78 -14.63
N LYS A 190 0.97 10.53 -14.52
CA LYS A 190 0.33 9.52 -13.66
C LYS A 190 0.51 9.84 -12.18
N GLU A 191 1.70 10.27 -11.76
CA GLU A 191 1.93 10.72 -10.39
C GLU A 191 1.08 11.95 -10.03
N LYS A 192 0.99 12.95 -10.93
CA LYS A 192 0.11 14.11 -10.75
C LYS A 192 -1.35 13.69 -10.68
N LYS A 193 -1.80 12.78 -11.54
CA LYS A 193 -3.16 12.23 -11.47
C LYS A 193 -3.41 11.50 -10.14
N ARG A 194 -2.47 10.69 -9.67
CA ARG A 194 -2.58 9.98 -8.37
C ARG A 194 -2.62 10.97 -7.21
N VAL A 195 -1.72 11.94 -7.17
CA VAL A 195 -1.69 12.99 -6.12
C VAL A 195 -2.96 13.84 -6.15
N ALA A 196 -3.48 14.17 -7.34
CA ALA A 196 -4.73 14.93 -7.47
C ALA A 196 -5.96 14.12 -7.03
N LYS A 197 -5.91 12.79 -7.10
CA LYS A 197 -6.98 11.89 -6.68
C LYS A 197 -6.94 11.55 -5.19
N ASN A 198 -5.75 11.48 -4.61
CA ASN A 198 -5.61 11.16 -3.20
C ASN A 198 -6.20 12.29 -2.35
N PRO A 199 -7.16 12.00 -1.48
CA PRO A 199 -7.82 13.04 -0.70
C PRO A 199 -6.82 13.69 0.24
N HIS A 200 -6.95 15.02 0.43
CA HIS A 200 -6.09 15.75 1.36
C HIS A 200 -6.25 15.24 2.80
N PHE A 201 -7.47 14.86 3.17
CA PHE A 201 -7.79 14.22 4.44
C PHE A 201 -8.62 12.96 4.18
N ALA A 202 -8.35 11.90 4.93
CA ALA A 202 -9.14 10.68 4.86
C ALA A 202 -9.08 9.88 6.16
N SER A 203 -10.06 9.02 6.37
CA SER A 203 -9.93 7.88 7.27
C SER A 203 -9.34 6.72 6.47
N MET A 204 -8.32 6.06 6.99
CA MET A 204 -7.68 4.93 6.34
C MET A 204 -7.90 3.67 7.17
N ILE A 205 -8.27 2.57 6.51
CA ILE A 205 -8.19 1.21 7.07
C ILE A 205 -7.05 0.50 6.34
N ASP A 206 -6.02 0.18 7.10
CA ASP A 206 -4.81 -0.50 6.64
C ASP A 206 -4.78 -1.93 7.17
N ILE A 207 -4.90 -2.90 6.27
CA ILE A 207 -4.91 -4.32 6.59
C ILE A 207 -3.65 -4.97 6.04
N ASP A 208 -2.79 -5.43 6.94
CA ASP A 208 -1.56 -6.18 6.65
C ASP A 208 -1.76 -7.63 7.07
N SER A 209 -1.95 -8.51 6.09
CA SER A 209 -1.95 -9.97 6.28
C SER A 209 -0.55 -10.50 6.10
N PHE A 210 -0.04 -11.30 7.02
CA PHE A 210 1.32 -11.81 6.95
C PHE A 210 1.53 -13.15 7.65
N VAL A 211 2.54 -13.89 7.20
CA VAL A 211 3.04 -15.10 7.85
C VAL A 211 4.49 -14.85 8.25
N GLU A 212 4.82 -15.15 9.50
CA GLU A 212 6.20 -15.17 9.99
C GLU A 212 6.81 -16.55 9.74
N THR A 213 8.04 -16.59 9.24
CA THR A 213 8.79 -17.83 8.99
C THR A 213 8.03 -18.87 8.14
N PRO A 214 7.49 -18.51 6.96
CA PRO A 214 6.73 -19.46 6.15
C PRO A 214 7.64 -20.59 5.63
N ASN A 215 7.16 -21.84 5.73
CA ASN A 215 7.88 -23.03 5.23
C ASN A 215 7.91 -23.07 3.69
N SER A 216 6.76 -22.80 3.07
CA SER A 216 6.58 -22.66 1.62
C SER A 216 5.20 -22.03 1.40
N VAL A 217 5.15 -20.90 0.73
CA VAL A 217 3.89 -20.19 0.47
C VAL A 217 3.97 -19.58 -0.93
N GLU A 218 3.15 -20.09 -1.84
CA GLU A 218 2.95 -19.48 -3.15
C GLU A 218 2.25 -18.13 -2.98
N ALA A 219 2.80 -17.08 -3.61
CA ALA A 219 2.27 -15.73 -3.42
C ALA A 219 0.83 -15.62 -3.90
N LYS A 220 0.50 -16.32 -4.99
CA LYS A 220 -0.86 -16.41 -5.52
C LYS A 220 -1.87 -16.90 -4.48
N ASP A 221 -1.60 -18.06 -3.89
CA ASP A 221 -2.47 -18.67 -2.89
C ASP A 221 -2.57 -17.80 -1.63
N PHE A 222 -1.44 -17.23 -1.22
CA PHE A 222 -1.39 -16.37 -0.05
C PHE A 222 -2.22 -15.11 -0.21
N ILE A 223 -2.03 -14.37 -1.30
CA ILE A 223 -2.73 -13.12 -1.58
C ILE A 223 -4.22 -13.40 -1.81
N GLY A 224 -4.55 -14.42 -2.62
CA GLY A 224 -5.94 -14.80 -2.91
C GLY A 224 -6.71 -15.16 -1.64
N GLU A 225 -6.13 -15.99 -0.78
CA GLU A 225 -6.78 -16.37 0.48
C GLU A 225 -6.86 -15.20 1.46
N SER A 226 -5.84 -14.33 1.51
CA SER A 226 -5.86 -13.13 2.37
C SER A 226 -6.96 -12.17 1.95
N LEU A 227 -7.12 -11.92 0.64
CA LEU A 227 -8.20 -11.09 0.10
C LEU A 227 -9.56 -11.69 0.42
N ARG A 228 -9.76 -12.98 0.15
CA ARG A 228 -11.01 -13.69 0.43
C ARG A 228 -11.40 -13.58 1.91
N GLN A 229 -10.46 -13.80 2.83
CA GLN A 229 -10.72 -13.68 4.26
C GLN A 229 -11.10 -12.25 4.66
N VAL A 230 -10.42 -11.23 4.11
CA VAL A 230 -10.74 -9.82 4.34
C VAL A 230 -12.13 -9.48 3.82
N GLU A 231 -12.44 -9.81 2.56
CA GLU A 231 -13.72 -9.47 1.92
C GLU A 231 -14.92 -10.19 2.57
N GLU A 232 -14.74 -11.42 3.04
CA GLU A 232 -15.82 -12.16 3.68
C GLU A 232 -16.03 -11.79 5.16
N ALA A 233 -14.94 -11.54 5.90
CA ALA A 233 -15.00 -11.37 7.36
C ALA A 233 -15.20 -9.90 7.75
N LEU A 234 -14.55 -8.96 7.07
CA LEU A 234 -14.52 -7.56 7.45
C LEU A 234 -15.92 -6.91 7.39
N PRO A 235 -16.72 -7.08 6.31
CA PRO A 235 -18.08 -6.53 6.27
C PRO A 235 -18.99 -7.13 7.34
N LYS A 236 -18.82 -8.41 7.69
CA LYS A 236 -19.59 -9.06 8.76
C LYS A 236 -19.24 -8.47 10.13
N ALA A 237 -17.96 -8.18 10.37
CA ALA A 237 -17.51 -7.56 11.62
C ALA A 237 -18.05 -6.14 11.78
N PHE A 238 -18.09 -5.35 10.70
CA PHE A 238 -18.58 -3.96 10.75
C PHE A 238 -20.11 -3.82 10.70
N LYS A 239 -20.84 -4.79 10.12
CA LYS A 239 -22.32 -4.79 10.13
C LYS A 239 -22.95 -4.85 11.52
N ASN A 240 -22.22 -5.35 12.52
CA ASN A 240 -22.70 -5.44 13.90
C ASN A 240 -22.47 -4.14 14.70
N ILE A 241 -21.91 -3.09 14.08
CA ILE A 241 -21.56 -1.84 14.75
C ILE A 241 -22.48 -0.66 14.35
N THR A 242 -23.33 -0.85 13.33
CA THR A 242 -24.40 0.09 12.91
C THR A 242 -25.76 -0.38 13.41
#